data_AF-X5RPP4-F1
#
_entry.id   AF-X5RPP4-F1
#
_cell.length_a   1.000
_cell.length_b   1.000
_cell.length_c   1.000
_cell.angle_alpha   90.00
_cell.angle_beta   90.00
_cell.angle_gamma   90.00
#
_symmetry.space_group_name_H-M   'P 1'
#
loop_
_entity.id
_entity.type
_entity.pdbx_description
1 polymer ?
#
loop_
_entity_poly.entity_id
_entity_poly.type
_entity_poly.pdbx_seq_one_letter_code
_entity_poly.pdbx_strand_id
1 'polypeptide(L)'
;MISRTGAERTQSRLAPEAENVGSFQSLPPGPVAAVAVEWQSNPMKNIQIIDGALNATFSVFEATEEEYAAIFPDGRDMELAEDLFERLGEDEAGRVLAPLWGRPILKRDVLGIHGTLFYNNEYRRRHIPQSKREVDWDDGSINQAQRELFSRHR
;
A
#
# COMPACT_ATOMS: atom_id res chain seq x y z
N MET A 1 20.34 18.58 -77.67
CA MET A 1 19.17 19.30 -77.13
C MET A 1 19.66 20.17 -75.98
N ILE A 2 19.91 21.46 -76.28
CA ILE A 2 19.22 22.63 -75.68
C ILE A 2 19.52 22.73 -74.16
N SER A 3 20.59 23.38 -73.72
CA SER A 3 20.79 24.85 -73.55
C SER A 3 19.78 25.54 -72.63
N ARG A 4 20.31 26.51 -71.85
CA ARG A 4 19.69 27.74 -71.30
C ARG A 4 19.56 27.77 -69.76
N THR A 5 20.34 28.63 -69.10
CA THR A 5 20.00 29.98 -68.52
C THR A 5 19.26 29.86 -67.18
N GLY A 6 19.35 30.73 -66.19
CA GLY A 6 19.91 32.07 -65.95
C GLY A 6 19.61 32.33 -64.45
N ALA A 7 20.42 33.08 -63.70
CA ALA A 7 20.37 34.53 -63.58
C ALA A 7 19.08 35.08 -62.92
N GLU A 8 19.28 35.99 -61.94
CA GLU A 8 18.37 37.11 -61.57
C GLU A 8 17.15 36.76 -60.66
N ARG A 9 16.64 37.61 -59.76
CA ARG A 9 16.96 38.96 -59.28
C ARG A 9 15.98 39.33 -58.13
N THR A 10 16.46 40.19 -57.23
CA THR A 10 15.79 41.34 -56.58
C THR A 10 14.43 41.23 -55.85
N GLN A 11 14.51 41.71 -54.61
CA GLN A 11 13.80 42.88 -54.03
C GLN A 11 12.46 42.70 -53.30
N SER A 12 12.52 43.24 -52.08
CA SER A 12 11.60 44.21 -51.50
C SER A 12 10.25 43.69 -51.03
N ARG A 13 10.14 43.57 -49.70
CA ARG A 13 8.98 44.16 -49.04
C ARG A 13 9.35 44.77 -47.69
N LEU A 14 8.82 45.97 -47.52
CA LEU A 14 8.96 46.94 -46.45
C LEU A 14 8.48 46.41 -45.08
N ALA A 15 9.03 47.00 -44.01
CA ALA A 15 8.73 46.80 -42.59
C ALA A 15 7.27 47.15 -42.20
N PRO A 16 6.86 46.88 -40.94
CA PRO A 16 6.92 47.97 -39.98
C PRO A 16 7.30 47.59 -38.52
N GLU A 17 7.93 48.58 -37.89
CA GLU A 17 7.72 49.09 -36.53
C GLU A 17 7.64 48.10 -35.35
N ALA A 18 8.72 48.08 -34.56
CA ALA A 18 8.72 47.57 -33.20
C ALA A 18 7.93 48.53 -32.30
N GLU A 19 6.69 48.15 -31.95
CA GLU A 19 5.95 48.80 -30.89
C GLU A 19 6.65 48.58 -29.54
N ASN A 20 6.77 49.70 -28.83
CA ASN A 20 7.29 49.87 -27.49
C ASN A 20 6.44 49.09 -26.48
N VAL A 21 6.87 47.88 -26.08
CA VAL A 21 6.22 47.12 -25.02
C VAL A 21 6.77 47.60 -23.67
N GLY A 22 5.88 48.23 -22.92
CA GLY A 22 6.14 48.78 -21.60
C GLY A 22 6.79 47.79 -20.62
N SER A 23 7.62 48.36 -19.76
CA SER A 23 8.28 47.73 -18.62
C SER A 23 7.34 46.87 -17.78
N PHE A 24 7.54 45.56 -17.80
CA PHE A 24 6.89 44.61 -16.90
C PHE A 24 7.59 44.72 -15.53
N GLN A 25 7.00 45.45 -14.59
CA GLN A 25 7.45 45.39 -13.20
C GLN A 25 7.10 44.01 -12.63
N SER A 26 8.11 43.27 -12.18
CA SER A 26 7.95 42.01 -11.47
C SER A 26 7.26 42.26 -10.12
N LEU A 27 6.02 41.82 -9.97
CA LEU A 27 5.39 41.71 -8.66
C LEU A 27 6.03 40.54 -7.88
N PRO A 28 6.29 40.69 -6.57
CA PRO A 28 6.77 39.58 -5.76
C PRO A 28 5.68 38.49 -5.68
N PRO A 29 6.05 37.19 -5.66
CA PRO A 29 5.06 36.14 -5.47
C PRO A 29 4.45 36.28 -4.08
N GLY A 30 3.14 36.54 -4.03
CA GLY A 30 2.35 36.40 -2.80
C GLY A 30 2.31 34.93 -2.35
N PRO A 31 1.98 34.66 -1.09
CA PRO A 31 1.93 33.30 -0.59
C PRO A 31 0.81 32.56 -1.33
N VAL A 32 1.19 31.59 -2.16
CA VAL A 32 0.26 30.60 -2.68
C VAL A 32 -0.17 29.82 -1.44
N ALA A 33 -1.40 30.04 -0.97
CA ALA A 33 -1.97 29.19 0.06
C ALA A 33 -1.95 27.76 -0.49
N ALA A 34 -1.03 26.95 0.01
CA ALA A 34 -1.01 25.54 -0.26
C ALA A 34 -2.34 25.00 0.26
N VAL A 35 -3.24 24.65 -0.65
CA VAL A 35 -4.33 23.73 -0.31
C VAL A 35 -3.61 22.40 -0.07
N ALA A 36 -3.25 22.15 1.20
CA ALA A 36 -2.89 20.83 1.64
C ALA A 36 -4.13 19.97 1.38
N VAL A 37 -4.12 19.23 0.28
CA VAL A 37 -5.00 18.08 0.13
C VAL A 37 -4.63 17.19 1.31
N GLU A 38 -5.48 17.15 2.33
CA GLU A 38 -5.44 16.09 3.33
C GLU A 38 -5.66 14.79 2.57
N TRP A 39 -4.55 14.18 2.14
CA TRP A 39 -4.55 12.79 1.78
C TRP A 39 -4.94 12.07 3.06
N GLN A 40 -6.16 11.53 3.13
CA GLN A 40 -6.49 10.47 4.06
C GLN A 40 -5.68 9.24 3.63
N SER A 41 -4.37 9.32 3.84
CA SER A 41 -3.45 8.22 3.84
C SER A 41 -3.67 7.48 5.14
N ASN A 42 -4.83 6.86 5.31
CA ASN A 42 -4.85 5.71 6.19
C ASN A 42 -4.10 4.63 5.41
N PRO A 43 -2.86 4.26 5.79
CA PRO A 43 -2.13 3.27 5.03
C PRO A 43 -2.96 1.98 5.00
N MET A 44 -3.28 1.48 3.81
CA MET A 44 -3.91 0.17 3.72
C MET A 44 -2.93 -0.88 4.26
N LYS A 45 -3.43 -1.77 5.11
CA LYS A 45 -2.70 -2.91 5.65
C LYS A 45 -2.99 -4.15 4.84
N ASN A 46 -1.96 -4.94 4.60
CA ASN A 46 -2.08 -6.23 3.90
C ASN A 46 -2.13 -7.37 4.91
N ILE A 47 -3.20 -8.15 4.87
CA ILE A 47 -3.43 -9.32 5.72
C ILE A 47 -3.35 -10.58 4.86
N GLN A 48 -2.50 -11.52 5.24
CA GLN A 48 -2.54 -12.86 4.67
C GLN A 48 -3.64 -13.68 5.35
N ILE A 49 -4.54 -14.28 4.58
CA ILE A 49 -5.59 -15.16 5.12
C ILE A 49 -5.27 -16.61 4.74
N ILE A 50 -5.28 -17.49 5.73
CA ILE A 50 -5.09 -18.93 5.59
C ILE A 50 -6.39 -19.62 6.02
N ASP A 51 -7.23 -19.99 5.04
CA ASP A 51 -8.53 -20.63 5.28
C ASP A 51 -8.50 -22.12 4.99
N GLY A 52 -7.99 -22.90 5.95
CA GLY A 52 -7.78 -24.35 5.83
C GLY A 52 -6.85 -24.80 4.68
N ALA A 53 -6.42 -23.88 3.81
CA ALA A 53 -5.90 -24.06 2.45
C ALA A 53 -4.86 -25.17 2.30
N LEU A 54 -5.33 -26.42 2.13
CA LEU A 54 -4.49 -27.60 1.88
C LEU A 54 -3.70 -27.49 0.57
N ASN A 55 -4.25 -26.73 -0.38
CA ASN A 55 -3.62 -26.37 -1.65
C ASN A 55 -2.55 -25.26 -1.51
N ALA A 56 -2.29 -24.76 -0.30
CA ALA A 56 -1.36 -23.67 0.01
C ALA A 56 -1.67 -22.34 -0.71
N THR A 57 -2.93 -22.08 -1.07
CA THR A 57 -3.34 -20.77 -1.59
C THR A 57 -3.53 -19.77 -0.45
N PHE A 58 -2.44 -19.20 0.04
CA PHE A 58 -2.46 -18.20 1.10
C PHE A 58 -2.79 -16.84 0.49
N SER A 59 -4.05 -16.45 0.37
CA SER A 59 -4.43 -15.17 -0.27
C SER A 59 -4.05 -13.95 0.58
N VAL A 60 -3.91 -12.78 -0.05
CA VAL A 60 -3.64 -11.51 0.66
C VAL A 60 -4.77 -10.55 0.36
N PHE A 61 -5.20 -9.83 1.39
CA PHE A 61 -6.32 -8.89 1.35
C PHE A 61 -5.91 -7.56 1.94
N GLU A 62 -6.47 -6.48 1.42
CA GLU A 62 -6.29 -5.15 1.98
C GLU A 62 -7.32 -4.88 3.09
N ALA A 63 -6.87 -4.25 4.16
CA ALA A 63 -7.67 -3.81 5.30
C ALA A 63 -7.34 -2.34 5.61
N THR A 64 -8.30 -1.59 6.12
CA THR A 64 -8.02 -0.27 6.70
C THR A 64 -7.26 -0.43 8.01
N GLU A 65 -6.70 0.66 8.53
CA GLU A 65 -6.03 0.63 9.84
C GLU A 65 -7.01 0.24 10.96
N GLU A 66 -8.27 0.68 10.89
CA GLU A 66 -9.29 0.35 11.89
C GLU A 66 -9.63 -1.13 11.89
N GLU A 67 -9.84 -1.70 10.69
CA GLU A 67 -10.10 -3.13 10.52
C GLU A 67 -8.89 -3.95 10.99
N TYR A 68 -7.69 -3.55 10.60
CA TYR A 68 -6.46 -4.20 11.02
C TYR A 68 -6.30 -4.16 12.54
N ALA A 69 -6.49 -3.00 13.17
CA ALA A 69 -6.39 -2.85 14.63
C ALA A 69 -7.47 -3.64 15.39
N ALA A 70 -8.67 -3.79 14.81
CA ALA A 70 -9.72 -4.62 15.40
C ALA A 70 -9.37 -6.13 15.35
N ILE A 71 -8.74 -6.58 14.27
CA ILE A 71 -8.29 -7.97 14.09
C ILE A 71 -7.05 -8.23 14.96
N PHE A 72 -6.07 -7.33 14.95
CA PHE A 72 -4.77 -7.51 15.59
C PHE A 72 -4.47 -6.45 16.67
N PRO A 73 -5.17 -6.47 17.82
CA PRO A 73 -4.93 -5.51 18.88
C PRO A 73 -3.62 -5.79 19.63
N ASP A 74 -3.12 -4.78 20.36
CA ASP A 74 -1.99 -4.91 21.29
C ASP A 74 -0.65 -5.32 20.66
N GLY A 75 -0.46 -4.98 19.37
CA GLY A 75 0.79 -5.26 18.66
C GLY A 75 0.99 -6.73 18.29
N ARG A 76 -0.08 -7.54 18.32
CA ARG A 76 -0.07 -8.86 17.67
C ARG A 76 -0.09 -8.69 16.16
N ASP A 77 0.37 -9.70 15.46
CA ASP A 77 0.41 -9.75 13.98
C ASP A 77 -0.14 -11.09 13.45
N MET A 78 -0.57 -11.96 14.36
CA MET A 78 -1.30 -13.19 14.07
C MET A 78 -2.64 -13.20 14.80
N GLU A 79 -3.64 -13.86 14.20
CA GLU A 79 -4.92 -14.07 14.86
C GLU A 79 -5.59 -15.36 14.34
N LEU A 80 -6.29 -16.06 15.23
CA LEU A 80 -7.22 -17.12 14.84
C LEU A 80 -8.60 -16.48 14.68
N ALA A 81 -9.28 -16.77 13.57
CA ALA A 81 -10.62 -16.25 13.33
C ALA A 81 -11.56 -16.64 14.47
N GLU A 82 -11.43 -17.85 14.99
CA GLU A 82 -12.20 -18.36 16.12
C GLU A 82 -11.98 -17.52 17.39
N ASP A 83 -10.73 -17.17 17.72
CA ASP A 83 -10.42 -16.30 18.86
C ASP A 83 -10.96 -14.86 18.64
N LEU A 84 -10.96 -14.38 17.39
CA LEU A 84 -11.54 -13.10 17.02
C LEU A 84 -13.07 -13.09 17.22
N PHE A 85 -13.75 -14.14 16.77
CA PHE A 85 -15.19 -14.32 16.97
C PHE A 85 -15.54 -14.44 18.45
N GLU A 86 -14.76 -15.18 19.24
CA GLU A 86 -14.93 -15.28 20.69
C GLU A 86 -14.76 -13.92 21.38
N ARG A 87 -13.79 -13.11 20.93
CA ARG A 87 -13.49 -11.80 21.53
C ARG A 87 -14.49 -10.71 21.18
N LEU A 88 -14.90 -10.62 19.91
CA LEU A 88 -15.74 -9.52 19.41
C LEU A 88 -17.23 -9.89 19.34
N GLY A 89 -17.56 -11.18 19.30
CA GLY A 89 -18.89 -11.69 18.97
C GLY A 89 -19.12 -11.75 17.45
N GLU A 90 -20.11 -12.55 17.05
CA GLU A 90 -20.41 -12.83 15.63
C GLU A 90 -20.71 -11.58 14.81
N ASP A 91 -21.57 -10.68 15.33
CA ASP A 91 -22.01 -9.49 14.61
C ASP A 91 -20.87 -8.50 14.35
N GLU A 92 -20.01 -8.27 15.34
CA GLU A 92 -18.89 -7.34 15.25
C GLU A 92 -17.79 -7.91 14.36
N ALA A 93 -17.39 -9.17 14.59
CA ALA A 93 -16.39 -9.84 13.77
C ALA A 93 -16.86 -9.94 12.31
N GLY A 94 -18.14 -10.23 12.06
CA GLY A 94 -18.72 -10.23 10.72
C GLY A 94 -18.63 -8.86 10.04
N ARG A 95 -18.89 -7.78 10.78
CA ARG A 95 -18.79 -6.40 10.25
C ARG A 95 -17.35 -6.02 9.89
N VAL A 96 -16.38 -6.44 10.70
CA VAL A 96 -14.96 -6.20 10.46
C VAL A 96 -14.45 -7.04 9.29
N LEU A 97 -14.81 -8.32 9.21
CA LEU A 97 -14.25 -9.27 8.24
C LEU A 97 -14.93 -9.22 6.86
N ALA A 98 -16.24 -8.94 6.79
CA ALA A 98 -16.97 -8.98 5.52
C ALA A 98 -16.37 -8.08 4.42
N PRO A 99 -15.93 -6.83 4.72
CA PRO A 99 -15.32 -5.96 3.72
C PRO A 99 -13.96 -6.45 3.19
N LEU A 100 -13.18 -7.22 3.98
CA LEU A 100 -11.87 -7.73 3.54
C LEU A 100 -12.00 -8.65 2.33
N TRP A 101 -13.03 -9.52 2.30
CA TRP A 101 -13.26 -10.44 1.19
C TRP A 101 -13.48 -9.76 -0.16
N GLY A 102 -13.87 -8.48 -0.16
CA GLY A 102 -14.02 -7.66 -1.37
C GLY A 102 -12.73 -7.01 -1.87
N ARG A 103 -11.61 -7.13 -1.16
CA ARG A 103 -10.34 -6.46 -1.46
C ARG A 103 -9.14 -7.42 -1.55
N PRO A 104 -9.18 -8.49 -2.37
CA PRO A 104 -8.01 -9.31 -2.62
C PRO A 104 -6.95 -8.53 -3.42
N ILE A 105 -5.68 -8.73 -3.10
CA ILE A 105 -4.53 -8.12 -3.79
C ILE A 105 -3.51 -9.18 -4.23
N LEU A 106 -2.88 -8.98 -5.39
CA LEU A 106 -1.82 -9.85 -5.87
C LEU A 106 -0.55 -9.67 -5.03
N LYS A 107 0.12 -10.76 -4.66
CA LYS A 107 1.36 -10.72 -3.86
C LYS A 107 2.46 -9.83 -4.42
N ARG A 108 2.54 -9.73 -5.75
CA ARG A 108 3.56 -8.94 -6.43
C ARG A 108 3.34 -7.43 -6.27
N ASP A 109 2.12 -7.03 -5.92
CA ASP A 109 1.69 -5.64 -5.75
C ASP A 109 1.65 -5.24 -4.27
N VAL A 110 1.90 -6.20 -3.36
CA VAL A 110 1.89 -6.00 -1.91
C VAL A 110 3.20 -5.36 -1.44
N LEU A 111 3.09 -4.29 -0.67
CA LEU A 111 4.20 -3.69 0.08
C LEU A 111 4.17 -4.21 1.53
N GLY A 112 4.71 -5.41 1.72
CA GLY A 112 4.78 -6.08 3.02
C GLY A 112 3.48 -6.76 3.47
N ILE A 113 3.61 -7.84 4.25
CA ILE A 113 2.50 -8.51 4.94
C ILE A 113 2.54 -8.03 6.38
N HIS A 114 1.44 -7.46 6.85
CA HIS A 114 1.37 -6.82 8.17
C HIS A 114 0.76 -7.74 9.21
N GLY A 115 -0.04 -8.71 8.81
CA GLY A 115 -0.57 -9.71 9.72
C GLY A 115 -1.09 -10.94 9.00
N THR A 116 -1.32 -12.00 9.77
CA THR A 116 -1.82 -13.30 9.28
C THR A 116 -3.05 -13.73 10.07
N LEU A 117 -4.17 -13.91 9.38
CA LEU A 117 -5.42 -14.40 9.94
C LEU A 117 -5.65 -15.86 9.51
N PHE A 118 -5.81 -16.74 10.48
CA PHE A 118 -6.03 -18.17 10.24
C PHE A 118 -7.51 -18.53 10.47
N TYR A 119 -8.14 -19.18 9.50
CA TYR A 119 -9.46 -19.80 9.65
C TYR A 119 -9.35 -21.32 9.68
N ASN A 120 -10.28 -21.96 10.39
CA ASN A 120 -10.41 -23.41 10.44
C ASN A 120 -9.10 -24.08 10.91
N ASN A 121 -8.38 -23.41 11.80
CA ASN A 121 -7.00 -23.76 12.13
C ASN A 121 -6.79 -24.06 13.62
N GLU A 122 -7.88 -24.37 14.32
CA GLU A 122 -7.93 -24.75 15.73
C GLU A 122 -6.86 -25.76 16.16
N TYR A 123 -6.61 -26.77 15.33
CA TYR A 123 -5.59 -27.79 15.60
C TYR A 123 -4.16 -27.22 15.70
N ARG A 124 -3.91 -26.03 15.14
CA ARG A 124 -2.62 -25.32 15.25
C ARG A 124 -2.57 -24.32 16.39
N ARG A 125 -3.65 -24.07 17.12
CA ARG A 125 -3.68 -23.14 18.28
C ARG A 125 -2.56 -23.44 19.28
N ARG A 126 -2.26 -24.72 19.52
CA ARG A 126 -1.16 -25.17 20.40
C ARG A 126 0.26 -24.87 19.89
N HIS A 127 0.40 -24.56 18.61
CA HIS A 127 1.68 -24.26 17.98
C HIS A 127 1.91 -22.74 17.89
N ILE A 128 0.85 -21.95 17.76
CA ILE A 128 0.93 -20.48 17.69
C ILE A 128 1.29 -19.92 19.09
N PRO A 129 2.21 -18.95 19.19
CA PRO A 129 2.50 -18.26 20.45
C PRO A 129 1.25 -17.63 21.07
N GLN A 130 1.11 -17.72 22.40
CA GLN A 130 -0.03 -17.13 23.11
C GLN A 130 -0.12 -15.60 22.95
N SER A 131 1.02 -14.92 22.78
CA SER A 131 1.08 -13.48 22.50
C SER A 131 0.61 -13.12 21.09
N LYS A 132 0.57 -14.10 20.18
CA LYS A 132 0.25 -13.94 18.75
C LYS A 132 1.12 -12.90 18.01
N ARG A 133 2.34 -12.65 18.51
CA ARG A 133 3.37 -11.93 17.77
C ARG A 133 4.27 -12.94 17.07
N GLU A 134 4.67 -12.65 15.83
CA GLU A 134 5.52 -13.55 15.05
C GLU A 134 6.88 -13.76 15.71
N VAL A 135 7.39 -12.71 16.37
CA VAL A 135 8.72 -12.77 17.00
C VAL A 135 8.77 -13.72 18.20
N ASP A 136 7.62 -14.15 18.72
CA ASP A 136 7.49 -15.00 19.90
C ASP A 136 7.35 -16.50 19.58
N TRP A 137 7.55 -16.90 18.32
CA TRP A 137 7.62 -18.33 17.96
C TRP A 137 8.65 -19.07 18.81
N ASP A 138 8.30 -20.28 19.24
CA ASP A 138 9.23 -21.19 19.92
C ASP A 138 10.47 -21.44 19.05
N ASP A 139 11.66 -21.36 19.65
CA ASP A 139 12.94 -21.46 18.94
C ASP A 139 13.11 -22.81 18.21
N GLY A 140 12.46 -23.87 18.70
CA GLY A 140 12.44 -25.20 18.07
C GLY A 140 11.52 -25.28 16.85
N SER A 141 10.62 -24.31 16.68
CA SER A 141 9.65 -24.23 15.58
C SER A 141 10.12 -23.34 14.42
N ILE A 142 11.27 -22.68 14.56
CA ILE A 142 11.81 -21.74 13.57
C ILE A 142 13.26 -22.08 13.19
N ASN A 143 13.66 -21.64 12.00
CA ASN A 143 15.02 -21.87 11.50
C ASN A 143 16.03 -20.87 12.09
N GLN A 144 17.32 -21.08 11.81
CA GLN A 144 18.40 -20.24 12.35
C GLN A 144 18.28 -18.77 11.95
N ALA A 145 17.92 -18.48 10.70
CA ALA A 145 17.79 -17.10 10.22
C ALA A 145 16.64 -16.36 10.94
N GLN A 146 15.53 -17.05 11.18
CA GLN A 146 14.40 -16.52 11.95
C GLN A 146 14.80 -16.28 13.40
N ARG A 147 15.52 -17.21 14.05
CA ARG A 147 16.01 -17.00 15.43
C ARG A 147 16.87 -15.73 15.54
N GLU A 148 17.81 -15.56 14.62
CA GLU A 148 18.68 -14.38 14.60
C GLU A 148 17.90 -13.08 14.40
N LEU A 149 16.91 -13.07 13.49
CA LEU A 149 16.04 -11.93 13.28
C LEU A 149 15.20 -11.63 14.54
N PHE A 150 14.43 -12.61 15.02
CA PHE A 150 13.47 -12.43 16.11
C PHE A 150 14.15 -12.08 17.43
N SER A 151 15.37 -12.56 17.69
CA SER A 151 16.14 -12.20 18.89
C SER A 151 16.37 -10.69 19.06
N ARG A 152 16.30 -9.91 17.96
CA ARG A 152 16.49 -8.45 17.97
C ARG A 152 15.19 -7.67 18.19
N HIS A 153 14.05 -8.35 18.16
CA HIS A 153 12.71 -7.76 18.15
C HIS A 153 11.78 -8.30 19.25
N ARG A 154 12.24 -9.25 20.08
CA ARG A 154 11.48 -9.79 21.21
C ARG A 154 11.33 -8.79 22.35
#